data_AF-A0A497UUD5-F1
#
_entry.id   AF-A0A497UUD5-F1
#
_cell.length_a   1.000
_cell.length_b   1.000
_cell.length_c   1.000
_cell.angle_alpha   90.00
_cell.angle_beta   90.00
_cell.angle_gamma   90.00
#
_symmetry.space_group_name_H-M   'P 1'
#
loop_
_entity.id
_entity.type
_entity.pdbx_description
1 polymer ?
#
loop_
_entity_poly.entity_id
_entity_poly.type
_entity_poly.pdbx_seq_one_letter_code
_entity_poly.pdbx_strand_id
1 'polypeptide(L)'
;MCLIKIDMFLKSKYQVVFSKPKKLILYKIEESIFHGFPDYNGKKFKGEVTDNGFEVKVMGNEYLSFIGKFVSEKNDEENLELSVGIKYFDLLILVLLSGIFVPFYTDENSGTKYGIMFVCLGLIIFMGYSYYNNSKNMKKIFFDALKNFDQDCKITSINKFIY
;
A
#
# COMPACT_ATOMS: atom_id res chain seq x y z
N MET A 1 -9.89 20.73 3.75
CA MET A 1 -8.53 20.16 3.58
C MET A 1 -8.52 19.40 2.26
N CYS A 2 -7.82 19.93 1.24
CA CYS A 2 -7.84 19.36 -0.11
C CYS A 2 -6.94 18.12 -0.11
N LEU A 3 -7.50 16.93 -0.33
CA LEU A 3 -6.72 15.73 -0.65
C LEU A 3 -5.93 16.04 -1.92
N ILE A 4 -4.64 16.33 -1.76
CA ILE A 4 -3.67 16.39 -2.85
C ILE A 4 -3.87 15.10 -3.66
N LYS A 5 -3.98 15.23 -4.97
CA LYS A 5 -4.13 14.09 -5.88
C LYS A 5 -2.82 13.30 -5.80
N ILE A 6 -2.76 12.33 -4.90
CA ILE A 6 -1.57 11.51 -4.70
C ILE A 6 -1.54 10.50 -5.83
N ASP A 7 -0.65 10.72 -6.80
CA ASP A 7 -0.44 9.78 -7.88
C ASP A 7 0.35 8.56 -7.39
N MET A 8 -0.32 7.41 -7.44
CA MET A 8 0.28 6.10 -7.16
C MET A 8 0.87 5.54 -8.45
N PHE A 9 2.12 5.07 -8.39
CA PHE A 9 2.84 4.54 -9.54
C PHE A 9 2.28 3.18 -10.00
N LEU A 10 2.11 2.26 -9.05
CA LEU A 10 1.41 0.98 -9.27
C LEU A 10 0.21 0.96 -8.35
N LYS A 11 -1.01 0.91 -8.91
CA LYS A 11 -2.25 0.84 -8.13
C LYS A 11 -3.15 -0.30 -8.58
N SER A 12 -3.65 -1.05 -7.62
CA SER A 12 -4.79 -1.94 -7.77
C SER A 12 -6.02 -1.22 -7.21
N LYS A 13 -7.12 -1.17 -7.98
CA LYS A 13 -8.35 -0.54 -7.55
C LYS A 13 -9.39 -1.59 -7.16
N TYR A 14 -10.06 -1.33 -6.05
CA TYR A 14 -11.12 -2.15 -5.49
C TYR A 14 -12.33 -1.28 -5.15
N GLN A 15 -13.51 -1.85 -5.27
CA GLN A 15 -14.75 -1.32 -4.73
C GLN A 15 -15.11 -2.15 -3.51
N VAL A 16 -15.37 -1.50 -2.39
CA VAL A 16 -15.84 -2.17 -1.17
C VAL A 16 -17.21 -1.61 -0.83
N VAL A 17 -18.20 -2.50 -0.82
CA VAL A 17 -19.56 -2.20 -0.37
C VAL A 17 -19.69 -2.70 1.05
N PHE A 18 -20.00 -1.80 1.98
CA PHE A 18 -20.21 -2.15 3.39
C PHE A 18 -21.71 -2.28 3.67
N SER A 19 -22.07 -3.22 4.54
CA SER A 19 -23.39 -3.33 5.15
C SER A 19 -23.60 -2.28 6.25
N LYS A 20 -22.50 -1.72 6.78
CA LYS A 20 -22.47 -0.76 7.88
C LYS A 20 -22.26 0.68 7.39
N PRO A 21 -22.75 1.69 8.14
CA PRO A 21 -22.63 3.08 7.74
C PRO A 21 -21.16 3.56 7.74
N LYS A 22 -20.82 4.48 6.81
CA LYS A 22 -19.46 5.01 6.63
C LYS A 22 -18.81 5.49 7.93
N LYS A 23 -19.56 6.18 8.79
CA LYS A 23 -19.06 6.77 10.03
C LYS A 23 -18.50 5.70 10.98
N LEU A 24 -19.15 4.55 11.04
CA LEU A 24 -18.73 3.44 11.89
C LEU A 24 -17.48 2.75 11.33
N ILE A 25 -17.38 2.63 10.01
CA ILE A 25 -16.18 2.09 9.35
C ILE A 25 -14.98 3.03 9.53
N LEU A 26 -15.16 4.34 9.29
CA LEU A 26 -14.11 5.35 9.49
C LEU A 26 -13.66 5.41 10.94
N TYR A 27 -14.58 5.37 11.91
CA TYR A 27 -14.26 5.32 13.33
C TYR A 27 -13.41 4.10 13.70
N LYS A 28 -13.76 2.90 13.19
CA LYS A 28 -12.97 1.68 13.43
C LYS A 28 -11.57 1.75 12.82
N ILE A 29 -11.44 2.39 11.66
CA ILE A 29 -10.13 2.61 11.03
C ILE A 29 -9.32 3.60 11.87
N GLU A 30 -9.92 4.69 12.31
CA GLU A 30 -9.29 5.68 13.19
C GLU A 30 -8.83 5.04 14.51
N GLU A 31 -9.69 4.27 15.16
CA GLU A 31 -9.37 3.52 16.37
C GLU A 31 -8.19 2.56 16.14
N SER A 32 -8.15 1.87 14.99
CA SER A 32 -7.03 0.97 14.63
C SER A 32 -5.69 1.68 14.41
N ILE A 33 -5.71 2.99 14.12
CA ILE A 33 -4.51 3.84 13.96
C ILE A 33 -4.07 4.39 15.31
N PHE A 34 -4.99 4.91 16.11
CA PHE A 34 -4.68 5.71 17.30
C PHE A 34 -4.66 4.93 18.62
N HIS A 35 -5.41 3.82 18.75
CA HIS A 35 -5.55 3.10 20.02
C HIS A 35 -4.65 1.86 20.17
N GLY A 36 -3.70 1.66 19.27
CA GLY A 36 -2.50 0.87 19.58
C GLY A 36 -2.68 -0.64 19.81
N PHE A 37 -3.86 -1.21 19.56
CA PHE A 37 -4.10 -2.65 19.64
C PHE A 37 -3.55 -3.40 18.41
N PRO A 38 -2.93 -4.58 18.59
CA PRO A 38 -2.36 -5.37 17.50
C PRO A 38 -3.43 -6.19 16.77
N ASP A 39 -4.49 -5.56 16.28
CA ASP A 39 -5.71 -6.31 15.92
C ASP A 39 -5.70 -6.99 14.54
N TYR A 40 -4.57 -6.95 13.82
CA TYR A 40 -4.46 -7.62 12.53
C TYR A 40 -3.10 -8.32 12.41
N ASN A 41 -3.02 -9.52 12.98
CA ASN A 41 -1.81 -10.36 12.94
C ASN A 41 -0.57 -9.72 13.59
N GLY A 42 -0.75 -8.94 14.66
CA GLY A 42 0.37 -8.26 15.33
C GLY A 42 0.84 -6.97 14.64
N LYS A 43 0.16 -6.53 13.57
CA LYS A 43 0.53 -5.33 12.81
C LYS A 43 -0.39 -4.17 13.15
N LYS A 44 0.20 -2.96 13.20
CA LYS A 44 -0.49 -1.69 13.43
C LYS A 44 -0.69 -0.95 12.12
N PHE A 45 -1.73 -0.13 12.04
CA PHE A 45 -1.88 0.83 10.94
C PHE A 45 -1.33 2.20 11.36
N LYS A 46 -0.87 2.96 10.38
CA LYS A 46 -0.49 4.38 10.54
C LYS A 46 -1.08 5.15 9.37
N GLY A 47 -1.58 6.35 9.62
CA GLY A 47 -2.12 7.19 8.56
C GLY A 47 -3.07 8.25 9.07
N GLU A 48 -3.93 8.73 8.19
CA GLU A 48 -4.90 9.79 8.43
C GLU A 48 -6.29 9.35 7.98
N VAL A 49 -7.30 9.73 8.76
CA VAL A 49 -8.71 9.54 8.45
C VAL A 49 -9.34 10.91 8.24
N THR A 50 -10.21 11.00 7.23
CA THR A 50 -10.96 12.20 6.86
C THR A 50 -12.45 11.86 6.83
N ASP A 51 -13.32 12.87 6.79
CA ASP A 51 -14.79 12.67 6.80
C ASP A 51 -15.32 11.76 5.68
N ASN A 52 -14.58 11.68 4.56
CA ASN A 52 -15.01 10.96 3.35
C ASN A 52 -14.03 9.84 2.93
N GLY A 53 -13.08 9.47 3.78
CA GLY A 53 -12.06 8.50 3.39
C GLY A 53 -10.88 8.42 4.33
N PHE A 54 -9.88 7.65 3.95
CA PHE A 54 -8.68 7.43 4.74
C PHE A 54 -7.47 7.18 3.86
N GLU A 55 -6.30 7.45 4.40
CA GLU A 55 -5.04 6.94 3.90
C GLU A 55 -4.36 6.19 5.03
N VAL A 56 -4.06 4.91 4.82
CA VAL A 56 -3.37 4.08 5.82
C VAL A 56 -2.23 3.28 5.21
N LYS A 57 -1.20 3.06 6.01
CA LYS A 57 -0.06 2.16 5.76
C LYS A 57 0.00 1.11 6.87
N VAL A 58 0.48 -0.09 6.55
CA VAL A 58 0.70 -1.15 7.55
C VAL A 58 2.12 -1.00 8.11
N MET A 59 2.25 -0.88 9.43
CA MET A 59 3.57 -0.81 10.07
C MET A 59 4.42 -2.05 9.79
N GLY A 60 5.69 -1.83 9.47
CA GLY A 60 6.61 -2.87 8.98
C GLY A 60 6.62 -3.03 7.46
N ASN A 61 5.80 -2.28 6.72
CA ASN A 61 5.95 -2.05 5.29
C ASN A 61 5.51 -0.63 4.92
N GLU A 62 6.46 0.29 4.82
CA GLU A 62 6.17 1.70 4.58
C GLU A 62 5.86 2.03 3.10
N TYR A 63 6.11 1.09 2.20
CA TYR A 63 5.99 1.30 0.75
C TYR A 63 4.56 1.12 0.22
N LEU A 64 3.73 0.29 0.89
CA LEU A 64 2.38 0.00 0.45
C LEU A 64 1.37 0.92 1.14
N SER A 65 0.70 1.76 0.36
CA SER A 65 -0.35 2.67 0.82
C SER A 65 -1.73 2.15 0.42
N PHE A 66 -2.69 2.29 1.33
CA PHE A 66 -4.10 1.99 1.15
C PHE A 66 -4.88 3.30 1.24
N ILE A 67 -5.45 3.74 0.12
CA ILE A 67 -6.21 4.99 0.03
C ILE A 67 -7.66 4.63 -0.23
N GLY A 68 -8.53 4.87 0.73
CA GLY A 68 -9.97 4.65 0.63
C GLY A 68 -10.71 5.97 0.50
N LYS A 69 -11.65 6.07 -0.44
CA LYS A 69 -12.55 7.21 -0.58
C LYS A 69 -13.99 6.73 -0.75
N PHE A 70 -14.88 7.20 0.11
CA PHE A 70 -16.31 6.95 -0.02
C PHE A 70 -16.88 7.82 -1.14
N VAL A 71 -17.64 7.19 -2.02
CA VAL A 71 -18.34 7.82 -3.14
C VAL A 71 -19.81 7.41 -3.05
N SER A 72 -20.70 8.39 -3.07
CA SER A 72 -22.13 8.15 -3.13
C SER A 72 -22.51 7.80 -4.57
N GLU A 73 -23.10 6.62 -4.79
CA GLU A 73 -23.72 6.28 -6.06
C GLU A 73 -25.11 6.89 -6.19
N LYS A 74 -25.67 6.85 -7.41
CA LYS A 74 -26.95 7.49 -7.76
C LYS A 74 -28.18 7.01 -6.96
N ASN A 75 -28.05 5.93 -6.19
CA ASN A 75 -29.11 5.31 -5.41
C ASN A 75 -28.94 5.49 -3.89
N ASP A 76 -28.17 6.49 -3.44
CA ASP A 76 -27.79 6.69 -2.02
C ASP A 76 -27.00 5.53 -1.39
N GLU A 77 -26.58 4.55 -2.19
CA GLU A 77 -25.62 3.53 -1.77
C GLU A 77 -24.20 4.13 -1.74
N GLU A 78 -23.57 4.11 -0.57
CA GLU A 78 -22.21 4.59 -0.38
C GLU A 78 -21.22 3.45 -0.59
N ASN A 79 -20.34 3.59 -1.59
CA ASN A 79 -19.31 2.62 -1.90
C ASN A 79 -17.93 3.19 -1.60
N LEU A 80 -17.03 2.37 -1.06
CA LEU A 80 -15.64 2.74 -0.83
C LEU A 80 -14.80 2.37 -2.06
N GLU A 81 -14.29 3.37 -2.75
CA GLU A 81 -13.20 3.20 -3.72
C GLU A 81 -11.87 3.06 -2.97
N LEU A 82 -11.29 1.87 -3.02
CA LEU A 82 -10.01 1.57 -2.41
C LEU A 82 -8.93 1.43 -3.47
N SER A 83 -7.89 2.25 -3.37
CA SER A 83 -6.66 2.14 -4.15
C SER A 83 -5.52 1.61 -3.28
N VAL A 84 -4.87 0.54 -3.74
CA VAL A 84 -3.74 -0.08 -3.04
C VAL A 84 -2.51 -0.05 -3.93
N GLY A 85 -1.41 0.49 -3.44
CA GLY A 85 -0.26 0.75 -4.30
C GLY A 85 0.93 1.42 -3.64
N ILE A 86 1.96 1.69 -4.45
CA ILE A 86 3.14 2.47 -4.03
C ILE A 86 2.97 3.92 -4.49
N LYS A 87 3.28 4.87 -3.62
CA LYS A 87 3.36 6.29 -4.00
C LYS A 87 4.61 6.53 -4.84
N TYR A 88 4.52 7.44 -5.82
CA TYR A 88 5.65 7.78 -6.67
C TYR A 88 6.89 8.25 -5.88
N PHE A 89 6.68 9.00 -4.80
CA PHE A 89 7.75 9.47 -3.91
C PHE A 89 8.51 8.34 -3.20
N ASP A 90 7.80 7.29 -2.75
CA ASP A 90 8.43 6.15 -2.07
C ASP A 90 9.36 5.39 -3.04
N LEU A 91 9.05 5.39 -4.34
CA LEU A 91 9.87 4.76 -5.38
C LEU A 91 11.09 5.60 -5.78
N LEU A 92 10.95 6.93 -5.82
CA LEU A 92 12.07 7.85 -6.07
C LEU A 92 13.17 7.73 -5.02
N ILE A 93 12.81 7.58 -3.73
CA ILE A 93 13.76 7.38 -2.64
C ILE A 93 14.57 6.09 -2.84
N LEU A 94 13.91 5.01 -3.25
CA LEU A 94 14.52 3.72 -3.57
C LEU A 94 15.53 3.83 -4.72
N VAL A 95 15.20 4.58 -5.78
CA VAL A 95 16.08 4.81 -6.94
C VAL A 95 17.27 5.69 -6.58
N LEU A 96 17.07 6.73 -5.76
CA LEU A 96 18.17 7.59 -5.30
C LEU A 96 19.16 6.83 -4.41
N LEU A 97 18.66 5.99 -3.50
CA LEU A 97 19.49 5.14 -2.66
C LEU A 97 20.31 4.13 -3.48
N SER A 98 19.73 3.52 -4.51
CA SER A 98 20.47 2.59 -5.37
C SER A 98 21.54 3.29 -6.22
N GLY A 99 21.28 4.51 -6.69
CA GLY A 99 22.24 5.33 -7.44
C GLY A 99 23.50 5.71 -6.66
N ILE A 100 23.43 5.84 -5.34
CA ILE A 100 24.58 6.18 -4.49
C ILE A 100 25.60 5.04 -4.40
N PHE A 101 25.19 3.77 -4.52
CA PHE A 101 26.11 2.63 -4.40
C PHE A 101 26.88 2.30 -5.69
N VAL A 102 26.42 2.78 -6.84
CA VAL A 102 27.04 2.50 -8.15
C VAL A 102 28.48 3.05 -8.29
N PRO A 103 28.79 4.31 -7.91
CA PRO A 103 30.13 4.86 -8.11
C PRO A 103 31.20 4.37 -7.13
N PHE A 104 30.84 3.74 -5.99
CA PHE A 104 31.84 3.24 -5.03
C PHE A 104 32.54 1.93 -5.46
N TYR A 105 32.05 1.28 -6.52
CA TYR A 105 32.55 -0.03 -6.96
C TYR A 105 33.15 -0.05 -8.36
N THR A 106 33.21 1.11 -9.04
CA THR A 106 33.81 1.25 -10.37
C THR A 106 35.30 1.61 -10.32
N ASP A 107 36.07 0.92 -9.48
CA ASP A 107 37.54 0.99 -9.56
C ASP A 107 38.00 0.11 -10.72
N GLU A 108 38.58 0.73 -11.75
CA GLU A 108 38.92 0.14 -13.06
C GLU A 108 39.92 -1.03 -12.98
N ASN A 109 40.65 -1.16 -11.87
CA ASN A 109 41.69 -2.18 -11.67
C ASN A 109 41.22 -3.50 -11.06
N SER A 110 39.95 -3.61 -10.67
CA SER A 110 39.41 -4.84 -10.10
C SER A 110 38.80 -5.70 -11.21
N GLY A 111 39.23 -6.96 -11.36
CA GLY A 111 38.74 -7.93 -12.37
C GLY A 111 37.26 -8.33 -12.24
N THR A 112 36.46 -7.48 -11.61
CA THR A 112 35.11 -7.69 -11.09
C THR A 112 34.01 -7.00 -11.92
N LYS A 113 34.34 -6.45 -13.10
CA LYS A 113 33.40 -5.70 -13.98
C LYS A 113 32.04 -6.39 -14.18
N TYR A 114 32.02 -7.72 -14.30
CA TYR A 114 30.77 -8.48 -14.49
C TYR A 114 30.15 -9.00 -13.18
N GLY A 115 30.96 -9.20 -12.14
CA GLY A 115 30.48 -9.71 -10.84
C GLY A 115 29.48 -8.74 -10.19
N ILE A 116 29.74 -7.43 -10.30
CA ILE A 116 28.85 -6.39 -9.81
C ILE A 116 27.51 -6.42 -10.52
N MET A 117 27.50 -6.63 -11.85
CA MET A 117 26.26 -6.72 -12.63
C MET A 117 25.39 -7.91 -12.17
N PHE A 118 26.00 -9.07 -11.88
CA PHE A 118 25.28 -10.22 -11.34
C PHE A 118 24.77 -9.99 -9.91
N VAL A 119 25.55 -9.33 -9.06
CA VAL A 119 25.10 -8.95 -7.71
C VAL A 119 23.94 -7.96 -7.78
N CYS A 120 24.02 -6.95 -8.65
CA CYS A 120 22.92 -6.00 -8.88
C CYS A 120 21.67 -6.69 -9.40
N LEU A 121 21.79 -7.58 -10.40
CA LEU A 121 20.66 -8.38 -10.92
C LEU A 121 20.05 -9.26 -9.83
N GLY A 122 20.89 -9.95 -9.04
CA GLY A 122 20.45 -10.77 -7.92
C GLY A 122 19.69 -9.95 -6.86
N LEU A 123 20.19 -8.76 -6.52
CA LEU A 123 19.53 -7.84 -5.60
C LEU A 123 18.19 -7.34 -6.16
N ILE A 124 18.12 -6.97 -7.45
CA ILE A 124 16.87 -6.53 -8.09
C ILE A 124 15.83 -7.65 -8.05
N ILE A 125 16.22 -8.88 -8.40
CA ILE A 125 15.32 -10.04 -8.38
C ILE A 125 14.85 -10.33 -6.94
N PHE A 126 15.78 -10.33 -5.97
CA PHE A 126 15.46 -10.57 -4.57
C PHE A 126 14.52 -9.51 -3.99
N MET A 127 14.81 -8.22 -4.26
CA MET A 127 13.95 -7.10 -3.85
C MET A 127 12.58 -7.19 -4.52
N GLY A 128 12.52 -7.50 -5.82
CA GLY A 128 11.27 -7.68 -6.55
C GLY A 128 10.41 -8.81 -5.99
N TYR A 129 11.03 -9.96 -5.69
CA TYR A 129 10.34 -11.11 -5.09
C TYR A 129 9.86 -10.81 -3.67
N SER A 130 10.73 -10.25 -2.83
CA SER A 130 10.40 -9.84 -1.47
C SER A 130 9.25 -8.83 -1.46
N TYR A 131 9.31 -7.83 -2.35
CA TYR A 131 8.27 -6.84 -2.52
C TYR A 131 6.92 -7.47 -2.95
N TYR A 132 6.93 -8.37 -3.94
CA TYR A 132 5.73 -9.06 -4.41
C TYR A 132 5.06 -9.87 -3.28
N ASN A 133 5.85 -10.70 -2.58
CA ASN A 133 5.33 -11.54 -1.51
C ASN A 133 4.82 -10.69 -0.33
N ASN A 134 5.56 -9.64 0.03
CA ASN A 134 5.16 -8.72 1.08
C ASN A 134 3.89 -7.94 0.71
N SER A 135 3.77 -7.43 -0.52
CA SER A 135 2.57 -6.76 -1.01
C SER A 135 1.33 -7.66 -0.92
N LYS A 136 1.47 -8.94 -1.31
CA LYS A 136 0.39 -9.93 -1.23
C LYS A 136 -0.04 -10.17 0.22
N ASN A 137 0.90 -10.37 1.14
CA ASN A 137 0.60 -10.56 2.55
C ASN A 137 -0.07 -9.34 3.18
N MET A 138 0.42 -8.13 2.88
CA MET A 138 -0.15 -6.90 3.45
C MET A 138 -1.55 -6.60 2.92
N LYS A 139 -1.79 -6.84 1.61
CA LYS A 139 -3.14 -6.77 1.05
C LYS A 139 -4.09 -7.71 1.77
N LYS A 140 -3.64 -8.94 2.05
CA LYS A 140 -4.43 -9.93 2.79
C LYS A 140 -4.75 -9.43 4.20
N ILE A 141 -3.75 -8.97 4.95
CA ILE A 141 -3.95 -8.42 6.31
C ILE A 141 -4.95 -7.27 6.31
N PHE A 142 -4.84 -6.35 5.35
CA PHE A 142 -5.76 -5.22 5.24
C PHE A 142 -7.19 -5.65 4.87
N PHE A 143 -7.36 -6.59 3.94
CA PHE A 143 -8.69 -7.09 3.58
C PHE A 143 -9.32 -7.93 4.70
N ASP A 144 -8.54 -8.71 5.41
CA ASP A 144 -8.99 -9.41 6.61
C ASP A 144 -9.43 -8.38 7.68
N ALA A 145 -8.77 -7.23 7.76
CA ALA A 145 -9.18 -6.14 8.64
C ALA A 145 -10.54 -5.53 8.25
N LEU A 146 -10.74 -5.23 6.97
CA LEU A 146 -12.03 -4.73 6.48
C LEU A 146 -13.16 -5.73 6.76
N LYS A 147 -12.90 -7.04 6.60
CA LYS A 147 -13.88 -8.09 6.92
C LYS A 147 -14.17 -8.20 8.41
N ASN A 148 -13.20 -7.94 9.29
CA ASN A 148 -13.45 -7.91 10.72
C ASN A 148 -14.28 -6.68 11.12
N PHE A 149 -14.14 -5.55 10.43
CA PHE A 149 -15.00 -4.39 10.64
C PHE A 149 -16.45 -4.69 10.25
N ASP A 150 -16.62 -5.39 9.13
CA ASP A 150 -17.90 -5.78 8.54
C ASP A 150 -17.78 -7.12 7.80
N GLN A 151 -18.34 -8.19 8.39
CA GLN A 151 -18.23 -9.54 7.86
C GLN A 151 -18.98 -9.72 6.53
N ASP A 152 -20.00 -8.89 6.30
CA ASP A 152 -20.85 -8.93 5.10
C ASP A 152 -20.34 -7.97 4.01
N CYS A 153 -19.16 -7.35 4.20
CA CYS A 153 -18.61 -6.45 3.20
C CYS A 153 -18.25 -7.18 1.90
N LYS A 154 -18.59 -6.56 0.77
CA LYS A 154 -18.30 -7.11 -0.56
C LYS A 154 -17.14 -6.36 -1.19
N ILE A 155 -16.02 -7.05 -1.36
CA ILE A 155 -14.80 -6.51 -1.99
C ILE A 155 -14.74 -6.99 -3.44
N THR A 156 -14.89 -6.06 -4.38
CA THR A 156 -14.82 -6.33 -5.83
C THR A 156 -13.58 -5.66 -6.41
N SER A 157 -12.77 -6.39 -7.16
CA SER A 157 -11.62 -5.81 -7.87
C SER A 157 -12.11 -5.09 -9.13
N ILE A 158 -11.88 -3.78 -9.24
CA ILE A 158 -12.26 -3.00 -10.44
C ILE A 158 -11.19 -3.16 -11.53
N ASN A 159 -9.90 -3.16 -11.15
CA ASN A 159 -8.80 -3.33 -12.10
C ASN A 159 -7.70 -4.23 -11.51
N LYS A 160 -7.54 -5.41 -12.12
CA LYS A 160 -6.33 -6.24 -12.01
C LYS A 160 -5.33 -5.69 -13.05
N PHE A 161 -4.45 -4.78 -12.63
CA PHE A 161 -3.29 -4.25 -13.38
C PHE A 161 -3.48 -4.05 -14.90
N ILE A 162 -3.66 -2.79 -15.32
CA ILE A 162 -3.29 -2.37 -16.67
C ILE A 162 -1.77 -2.17 -16.65
N TYR A 163 -1.05 -2.99 -17.42
CA TYR A 163 0.38 -2.81 -17.71
C TYR A 163 0.60 -1.64 -18.64
#